data_AF-A0A260BU56-F1
#
_entry.id   AF-A0A260BU56-F1
#
_cell.length_a   1.000
_cell.length_b   1.000
_cell.length_c   1.000
_cell.angle_alpha   90.00
_cell.angle_beta   90.00
_cell.angle_gamma   90.00
#
_symmetry.space_group_name_H-M   'P 1'
#
loop_
_entity.id
_entity.type
_entity.pdbx_description
1 polymer ?
#
loop_
_entity_poly.entity_id
_entity_poly.type
_entity_poly.pdbx_seq_one_letter_code
_entity_poly.pdbx_strand_id
1 'polypeptide(L)'
;MYFDTGAILAAVAAPAVDGQYAVTWTGPTATVAIKRSEIASGYACPTVYPTGTTPVFDATDAVYTVDRYLGRIAGIPVNRGDVEESYPLVCDSRGTWDPNGTGSPTAPPLAENPAILPSITSFDPDSVFVTAQNGVYTQVNADIIDASGVYQNRTFLLAIGGEGYCIGDIA
;
A
#
# COMPACT_ATOMS: atom_id res chain seq x y z
N MET A 1 8.07 6.57 -7.59
CA MET A 1 9.36 6.41 -6.89
C MET A 1 9.76 4.95 -6.69
N TYR A 2 8.86 4.07 -6.22
CA TYR A 2 9.12 2.62 -6.19
C TYR A 2 9.46 2.01 -7.56
N PHE A 3 9.03 2.68 -8.63
CA PHE A 3 9.32 2.30 -10.02
C PHE A 3 10.68 2.79 -10.56
N ASP A 4 11.42 3.63 -9.81
CA ASP A 4 12.79 4.01 -10.19
C ASP A 4 13.81 3.04 -9.60
N THR A 5 13.88 1.86 -10.22
CA THR A 5 14.77 0.77 -9.82
C THR A 5 16.23 1.22 -9.77
N GLY A 6 16.64 2.13 -10.66
CA GLY A 6 18.02 2.64 -10.70
C GLY A 6 18.36 3.44 -9.45
N ALA A 7 17.50 4.38 -9.06
CA ALA A 7 17.67 5.17 -7.84
C ALA A 7 17.66 4.29 -6.58
N ILE A 8 16.77 3.30 -6.52
CA ILE A 8 16.67 2.36 -5.39
C ILE A 8 17.96 1.52 -5.28
N LEU A 9 18.45 0.95 -6.39
CA LEU A 9 19.68 0.17 -6.40
C LEU A 9 20.90 1.01 -6.02
N ALA A 10 20.98 2.26 -6.50
CA ALA A 10 22.03 3.18 -6.12
C ALA A 10 22.01 3.53 -4.63
N ALA A 11 20.82 3.67 -4.04
CA ALA A 11 20.67 3.88 -2.61
C ALA A 11 21.16 2.68 -1.80
N VAL A 12 20.63 1.47 -2.05
CA VAL A 12 20.98 0.27 -1.27
C VAL A 12 22.43 -0.19 -1.45
N ALA A 13 23.12 0.28 -2.50
CA ALA A 13 24.54 0.06 -2.69
C ALA A 13 25.44 0.94 -1.78
N ALA A 14 24.90 2.02 -1.20
CA ALA A 14 25.63 2.86 -0.26
C ALA A 14 25.75 2.18 1.12
N PRO A 15 26.72 2.58 1.97
CA PRO A 15 26.76 2.14 3.36
C PRO A 15 25.47 2.53 4.09
N ALA A 16 24.91 1.57 4.84
CA ALA A 16 23.71 1.78 5.61
C ALA A 16 23.99 2.51 6.93
N VAL A 17 23.01 3.27 7.42
CA VAL A 17 22.96 3.81 8.78
C VAL A 17 21.97 2.97 9.58
N ASP A 18 22.47 2.28 10.61
CA ASP A 18 21.64 1.52 11.55
C ASP A 18 21.07 2.44 12.64
N GLY A 19 19.83 2.90 12.44
CA GLY A 19 19.13 3.75 13.37
C GLY A 19 18.44 2.99 14.51
N GLN A 20 17.66 3.73 15.31
CA GLN A 20 16.89 3.14 16.40
C GLN A 20 15.79 2.20 15.90
N TYR A 21 15.06 2.59 14.85
CA TYR A 21 13.87 1.89 14.36
C TYR A 21 14.03 1.29 12.96
N ALA A 22 14.89 1.89 12.14
CA ALA A 22 15.10 1.48 10.76
C ALA A 22 16.58 1.53 10.41
N VAL A 23 16.97 0.68 9.45
CA VAL A 23 18.22 0.82 8.72
C VAL A 23 17.92 1.63 7.47
N THR A 24 18.76 2.63 7.20
CA THR A 24 18.56 3.58 6.10
C THR A 24 19.75 3.58 5.16
N TRP A 25 19.49 3.52 3.87
CA TRP A 25 20.45 3.64 2.79
C TRP A 25 20.14 4.90 1.97
N THR A 26 21.08 5.83 1.88
CA THR A 26 20.88 7.09 1.18
C THR A 26 21.77 7.15 -0.05
N GLY A 27 21.15 7.13 -1.22
CA GLY A 27 21.79 7.36 -2.51
C GLY A 27 21.71 8.83 -2.95
N PRO A 28 22.15 9.13 -4.18
CA PRO A 28 22.12 10.50 -4.70
C PRO A 28 20.71 11.09 -4.84
N THR A 29 19.72 10.26 -5.20
CA THR A 29 18.35 10.72 -5.52
C THR A 29 17.27 10.08 -4.67
N ALA A 30 17.50 8.87 -4.14
CA ALA A 30 16.56 8.16 -3.29
C ALA A 30 17.21 7.73 -1.97
N THR A 31 16.38 7.64 -0.95
CA THR A 31 16.65 7.03 0.33
C THR A 31 15.71 5.84 0.52
N VAL A 32 16.27 4.72 0.96
CA VAL A 32 15.55 3.49 1.26
C VAL A 32 15.65 3.24 2.75
N ALA A 33 14.53 3.09 3.44
CA ALA A 33 14.48 2.77 4.86
C ALA A 33 13.72 1.47 5.08
N ILE A 34 14.27 0.58 5.89
CA ILE A 34 13.63 -0.68 6.28
C ILE A 34 13.60 -0.77 7.79
N LYS A 35 12.45 -1.14 8.36
CA LYS A 35 12.34 -1.37 9.81
C LYS A 35 13.27 -2.51 10.25
N ARG A 36 13.93 -2.33 11.38
CA ARG A 36 14.86 -3.36 11.91
C ARG A 36 14.16 -4.71 12.14
N SER A 37 12.90 -4.69 12.57
CA SER A 37 12.08 -5.89 12.76
C SER A 37 11.85 -6.67 11.47
N GLU A 38 11.81 -6.00 10.32
CA GLU A 38 11.57 -6.62 9.01
C GLU A 38 12.85 -7.12 8.33
N ILE A 39 14.01 -6.53 8.64
CA ILE A 39 15.29 -7.04 8.12
C ILE A 39 15.53 -8.46 8.61
N ALA A 40 15.14 -8.76 9.85
CA ALA A 40 15.27 -10.08 10.44
C ALA A 40 14.21 -11.09 9.95
N SER A 41 13.09 -10.66 9.37
CA SER A 41 11.99 -11.55 8.97
C SER A 41 12.23 -12.24 7.62
N GLY A 42 13.22 -11.81 6.84
CA GLY A 42 13.49 -12.32 5.49
C GLY A 42 12.58 -11.76 4.39
N TYR A 43 11.63 -10.90 4.76
CA TYR A 43 10.83 -10.09 3.83
C TYR A 43 10.61 -8.70 4.43
N ALA A 44 11.00 -7.67 3.70
CA ALA A 44 10.90 -6.29 4.14
C ALA A 44 10.10 -5.46 3.16
N CYS A 45 9.29 -4.54 3.70
CA CYS A 45 8.58 -3.53 2.93
C CYS A 45 9.33 -2.20 3.09
N PRO A 46 10.30 -1.89 2.19
CA PRO A 46 11.04 -0.65 2.31
C PRO A 46 10.12 0.55 2.11
N THR A 47 10.37 1.61 2.87
CA THR A 47 9.91 2.95 2.50
C THR A 47 10.99 3.57 1.62
N VAL A 48 10.60 4.01 0.42
CA VAL A 48 11.50 4.77 -0.47
C VAL A 48 11.04 6.23 -0.43
N TYR A 49 11.97 7.18 -0.40
CA TYR A 49 11.67 8.62 -0.44
C TYR A 49 12.84 9.42 -1.05
N PRO A 50 12.62 10.64 -1.59
CA PRO A 50 13.71 11.42 -2.17
C PRO A 50 14.81 11.73 -1.15
N THR A 51 16.07 11.76 -1.60
CA THR A 51 17.19 12.12 -0.74
C THR A 51 17.02 13.55 -0.19
N GLY A 52 17.22 13.71 1.11
CA GLY A 52 17.11 15.01 1.81
C GLY A 52 15.69 15.39 2.23
N THR A 53 14.70 14.52 2.03
CA THR A 53 13.33 14.72 2.52
C THR A 53 13.01 13.77 3.66
N THR A 54 11.87 13.99 4.33
CA THR A 54 11.25 12.99 5.19
C THR A 54 10.38 12.05 4.37
N PRO A 55 10.18 10.80 4.82
CA PRO A 55 9.19 9.92 4.20
C PRO A 55 7.79 10.54 4.35
N VAL A 56 7.07 10.61 3.23
CA VAL A 56 5.68 11.05 3.15
C VAL A 56 4.98 10.05 2.25
N PHE A 57 3.80 9.59 2.66
CA PHE A 57 2.99 8.72 1.81
C PHE A 57 2.38 9.56 0.68
N ASP A 58 2.67 9.16 -0.55
CA ASP A 58 2.21 9.84 -1.76
C ASP A 58 1.27 8.95 -2.60
N ALA A 59 0.84 9.47 -3.76
CA ALA A 59 -0.03 8.74 -4.67
C ALA A 59 0.54 7.38 -5.13
N THR A 60 1.87 7.25 -5.20
CA THR A 60 2.56 6.00 -5.52
C THR A 60 2.35 4.97 -4.41
N ASP A 61 2.42 5.38 -3.14
CA ASP A 61 2.16 4.48 -2.00
C ASP A 61 0.71 3.98 -2.00
N ALA A 62 -0.25 4.84 -2.36
CA ALA A 62 -1.65 4.46 -2.49
C ALA A 62 -1.86 3.43 -3.61
N VAL A 63 -1.27 3.67 -4.80
CA VAL A 63 -1.30 2.72 -5.92
C VAL A 63 -0.67 1.39 -5.53
N TYR A 64 0.51 1.42 -4.91
CA TYR A 64 1.22 0.21 -4.50
C TYR A 64 0.46 -0.59 -3.43
N THR A 65 -0.30 0.08 -2.57
CA THR A 65 -1.18 -0.57 -1.58
C THR A 65 -2.27 -1.39 -2.26
N VAL A 66 -2.92 -0.84 -3.30
CA VAL A 66 -3.95 -1.56 -4.08
C VAL A 66 -3.34 -2.68 -4.91
N ASP A 67 -2.20 -2.44 -5.57
CA ASP A 67 -1.47 -3.46 -6.33
C ASP A 67 -1.12 -4.67 -5.47
N ARG A 68 -0.57 -4.45 -4.26
CA ARG A 68 -0.28 -5.53 -3.30
C ARG A 68 -1.54 -6.26 -2.84
N TYR A 69 -2.60 -5.53 -2.53
CA TYR A 69 -3.86 -6.12 -2.09
C TYR A 69 -4.45 -7.04 -3.16
N LEU A 70 -4.50 -6.58 -4.42
CA LEU A 70 -4.96 -7.37 -5.56
C LEU A 70 -4.02 -8.54 -5.86
N GLY A 71 -2.70 -8.35 -5.76
CA GLY A 71 -1.71 -9.41 -5.91
C GLY A 71 -1.93 -10.55 -4.92
N ARG A 72 -2.23 -10.24 -3.65
CA ARG A 72 -2.58 -11.25 -2.65
C ARG A 72 -3.83 -12.03 -3.04
N ILE A 73 -4.90 -11.34 -3.43
CA ILE A 73 -6.19 -11.98 -3.75
C ILE A 73 -6.10 -12.82 -5.03
N ALA A 74 -5.36 -12.35 -6.03
CA ALA A 74 -5.11 -13.08 -7.28
C ALA A 74 -4.12 -14.26 -7.11
N GLY A 75 -3.57 -14.48 -5.92
CA GLY A 75 -2.63 -15.58 -5.66
C GLY A 75 -1.21 -15.33 -6.19
N ILE A 76 -0.87 -14.08 -6.49
CA ILE A 76 0.44 -13.63 -6.96
C ILE A 76 1.03 -12.55 -6.03
N PRO A 77 1.10 -12.77 -4.71
CA PRO A 77 1.67 -11.78 -3.81
C PRO A 77 3.16 -11.58 -4.11
N VAL A 78 3.66 -10.37 -3.84
CA VAL A 78 5.09 -10.02 -4.00
C VAL A 78 5.98 -11.01 -3.21
N ASN A 79 5.52 -11.45 -2.05
CA ASN A 79 6.15 -12.48 -1.23
C ASN A 79 5.09 -13.34 -0.55
N ARG A 80 5.35 -14.64 -0.32
CA ARG A 80 4.39 -15.51 0.40
C ARG A 80 4.17 -15.12 1.86
N GLY A 81 5.13 -14.43 2.48
CA GLY A 81 4.98 -13.84 3.81
C GLY A 81 4.22 -12.52 3.81
N ASP A 82 3.84 -12.00 2.64
CA ASP A 82 3.05 -10.79 2.51
C ASP A 82 1.56 -11.07 2.81
N VAL A 83 1.23 -11.18 4.09
CA VAL A 83 -0.11 -11.52 4.58
C VAL A 83 -0.66 -10.43 5.50
N GLU A 84 -1.98 -10.36 5.61
CA GLU A 84 -2.69 -9.31 6.37
C GLU A 84 -2.28 -9.24 7.85
N GLU A 85 -1.99 -10.38 8.47
CA GLU A 85 -1.55 -10.45 9.88
C GLU A 85 -0.23 -9.74 10.14
N SER A 86 0.71 -9.81 9.19
CA SER A 86 2.06 -9.24 9.32
C SER A 86 2.19 -7.88 8.66
N TYR A 87 1.45 -7.66 7.57
CA TYR A 87 1.48 -6.47 6.73
C TYR A 87 0.04 -6.07 6.40
N PRO A 88 -0.68 -5.43 7.33
CA PRO A 88 -2.08 -5.08 7.11
C PRO A 88 -2.22 -4.08 5.96
N LEU A 89 -3.11 -4.38 5.02
CA LEU A 89 -3.51 -3.48 3.94
C LEU A 89 -4.97 -3.05 4.07
N VAL A 90 -5.75 -3.70 4.93
CA VAL A 90 -7.11 -3.29 5.27
C VAL A 90 -7.04 -2.35 6.48
N CYS A 91 -7.85 -1.28 6.46
CA CYS A 91 -7.90 -0.37 7.59
C CYS A 91 -8.40 -1.08 8.86
N ASP A 92 -7.92 -0.65 10.03
CA ASP A 92 -8.39 -1.20 11.29
C ASP A 92 -9.90 -0.94 11.48
N SER A 93 -10.58 -1.79 12.26
CA SER A 93 -12.02 -1.68 12.49
C SER A 93 -12.42 -0.55 13.45
N ARG A 94 -11.53 0.41 13.74
CA ARG A 94 -11.86 1.53 14.62
C ARG A 94 -12.89 2.43 13.95
N GLY A 95 -13.75 3.01 14.77
CA GLY A 95 -14.79 3.96 14.36
C GLY A 95 -14.25 5.34 13.97
N THR A 96 -13.26 5.42 13.08
CA THR A 96 -12.63 6.68 12.62
C THR A 96 -12.86 6.96 11.14
N TRP A 97 -13.59 6.09 10.44
CA TRP A 97 -13.86 6.22 9.01
C TRP A 97 -15.02 7.18 8.75
N ASP A 98 -14.75 8.31 8.10
CA ASP A 98 -15.72 9.34 7.71
C ASP A 98 -15.30 10.03 6.40
N PRO A 99 -15.26 9.31 5.27
CA PRO A 99 -14.82 9.86 3.99
C PRO A 99 -15.72 10.98 3.44
N ASN A 100 -16.96 11.05 3.91
CA ASN A 100 -17.96 12.04 3.49
C ASN A 100 -18.05 13.25 4.43
N GLY A 101 -17.23 13.30 5.50
CA GLY A 101 -17.21 14.42 6.44
C GLY A 101 -18.53 14.65 7.16
N THR A 102 -19.25 13.57 7.47
CA THR A 102 -20.56 13.59 8.13
C THR A 102 -20.48 13.99 9.59
N GLY A 103 -19.30 13.90 10.21
CA GLY A 103 -19.08 14.09 11.64
C GLY A 103 -19.52 12.89 12.49
N SER A 104 -19.87 11.76 11.87
CA SER A 104 -20.28 10.52 12.54
C SER A 104 -19.46 9.35 12.00
N PRO A 105 -18.21 9.17 12.47
CA PRO A 105 -17.33 8.15 11.92
C PRO A 105 -17.80 6.74 12.27
N THR A 106 -17.57 5.81 11.34
CA THR A 106 -17.90 4.39 11.46
C THR A 106 -16.64 3.54 11.37
N ALA A 107 -16.78 2.22 11.50
CA ALA A 107 -15.73 1.31 11.04
C ALA A 107 -15.62 1.37 9.50
N PRO A 108 -14.42 1.14 8.93
CA PRO A 108 -14.26 1.01 7.49
C PRO A 108 -15.07 -0.19 6.94
N PRO A 109 -15.85 -0.03 5.86
CA PRO A 109 -16.66 -1.10 5.29
C PRO A 109 -15.92 -2.41 4.98
N LEU A 110 -14.69 -2.34 4.47
CA LEU A 110 -13.90 -3.53 4.14
C LEU A 110 -13.47 -4.33 5.36
N ALA A 111 -13.24 -3.66 6.50
CA ALA A 111 -12.91 -4.33 7.75
C ALA A 111 -14.10 -5.14 8.30
N GLU A 112 -15.32 -4.63 8.12
CA GLU A 112 -16.56 -5.28 8.56
C GLU A 112 -17.04 -6.36 7.57
N ASN A 113 -16.77 -6.15 6.27
CA ASN A 113 -17.18 -7.07 5.21
C ASN A 113 -16.04 -7.31 4.20
N PRO A 114 -15.12 -8.25 4.48
CA PRO A 114 -14.05 -8.62 3.55
C PRO A 114 -14.56 -9.17 2.20
N ALA A 115 -15.81 -9.64 2.14
CA ALA A 115 -16.40 -10.20 0.93
C ALA A 115 -16.88 -9.14 -0.09
N ILE A 116 -16.71 -7.84 0.20
CA ILE A 116 -17.00 -6.74 -0.76
C ILE A 116 -16.26 -6.96 -2.08
N LEU A 117 -15.00 -7.41 -2.00
CA LEU A 117 -14.28 -7.88 -3.17
C LEU A 117 -14.23 -9.42 -3.13
N PRO A 118 -15.06 -10.12 -3.93
CA PRO A 118 -14.92 -11.57 -4.06
C PRO A 118 -13.57 -11.93 -4.67
N SER A 119 -13.21 -13.21 -4.64
CA SER A 119 -11.96 -13.69 -5.25
C SER A 119 -11.83 -13.22 -6.71
N ILE A 120 -10.63 -12.77 -7.07
CA ILE A 120 -10.27 -12.38 -8.43
C ILE A 120 -9.29 -13.40 -9.01
N THR A 121 -9.22 -13.47 -10.34
CA THR A 121 -8.24 -14.32 -11.04
C THR A 121 -7.02 -13.55 -11.51
N SER A 122 -7.21 -12.29 -11.89
CA SER A 122 -6.13 -11.39 -12.32
C SER A 122 -6.58 -9.94 -12.21
N PHE A 123 -5.61 -9.04 -12.31
CA PHE A 123 -5.82 -7.60 -12.46
C PHE A 123 -4.73 -7.05 -13.37
N ASP A 124 -4.94 -5.84 -13.90
CA ASP A 124 -3.91 -5.14 -14.69
C ASP A 124 -3.19 -4.12 -13.80
N PRO A 125 -1.90 -4.32 -13.46
CA PRO A 125 -1.14 -3.36 -12.65
C PRO A 125 -1.06 -1.96 -13.29
N ASP A 126 -1.08 -1.86 -14.62
CA ASP A 126 -1.01 -0.58 -15.33
C ASP A 126 -2.35 0.19 -15.25
N SER A 127 -3.44 -0.48 -14.87
CA SER A 127 -4.74 0.13 -14.61
C SER A 127 -4.87 0.73 -13.21
N VAL A 128 -3.87 0.57 -12.34
CA VAL A 128 -3.92 1.03 -10.95
C VAL A 128 -3.44 2.48 -10.84
N PHE A 129 -4.36 3.42 -10.62
CA PHE A 129 -4.01 4.85 -10.53
C PHE A 129 -4.91 5.62 -9.57
N VAL A 130 -4.36 6.67 -8.96
CA VAL A 130 -5.13 7.61 -8.12
C VAL A 130 -6.08 8.44 -9.00
N THR A 131 -7.36 8.44 -8.64
CA THR A 131 -8.40 9.23 -9.32
C THR A 131 -8.78 10.50 -8.57
N ALA A 132 -8.70 10.48 -7.24
CA ALA A 132 -9.04 11.62 -6.40
C ALA A 132 -8.37 11.56 -5.03
N GLN A 133 -8.27 12.72 -4.37
CA GLN A 133 -7.84 12.85 -2.98
C GLN A 133 -8.76 13.84 -2.25
N ASN A 134 -9.20 13.47 -1.05
CA ASN A 134 -10.02 14.31 -0.18
C ASN A 134 -9.50 14.22 1.27
N GLY A 135 -8.70 15.20 1.69
CA GLY A 135 -8.06 15.18 3.00
C GLY A 135 -7.14 13.96 3.15
N VAL A 136 -7.42 13.12 4.15
CA VAL A 136 -6.65 11.88 4.41
C VAL A 136 -7.10 10.69 3.54
N TYR A 137 -8.16 10.85 2.75
CA TYR A 137 -8.70 9.79 1.91
C TYR A 137 -8.19 9.90 0.47
N THR A 138 -7.83 8.76 -0.11
CA THR A 138 -7.33 8.67 -1.49
C THR A 138 -8.13 7.61 -2.24
N GLN A 139 -8.65 7.96 -3.42
CA GLN A 139 -9.33 7.03 -4.32
C GLN A 139 -8.34 6.50 -5.34
N VAL A 140 -8.33 5.18 -5.52
CA VAL A 140 -7.51 4.47 -6.49
C VAL A 140 -8.43 3.59 -7.32
N ASN A 141 -8.34 3.65 -8.64
CA ASN A 141 -9.03 2.71 -9.52
C ASN A 141 -8.12 1.53 -9.84
N ALA A 142 -8.72 0.37 -10.09
CA ALA A 142 -8.06 -0.77 -10.72
C ALA A 142 -9.06 -1.59 -11.54
N ASP A 143 -8.56 -2.16 -12.64
CA ASP A 143 -9.28 -3.11 -13.47
C ASP A 143 -8.94 -4.54 -13.06
N ILE A 144 -9.97 -5.33 -12.79
CA ILE A 144 -9.87 -6.71 -12.32
C ILE A 144 -10.66 -7.66 -13.22
N ILE A 145 -10.31 -8.95 -13.13
CA ILE A 145 -11.13 -10.04 -13.64
C ILE A 145 -11.54 -10.89 -12.44
N ASP A 146 -12.84 -10.97 -12.18
CA ASP A 146 -13.36 -11.74 -11.05
C ASP A 146 -13.23 -13.26 -11.25
N ALA A 147 -13.58 -14.05 -10.23
CA ALA A 147 -13.58 -15.51 -10.29
C ALA A 147 -14.49 -16.12 -11.38
N SER A 148 -15.45 -15.34 -11.91
CA SER A 148 -16.33 -15.76 -13.01
C SER A 148 -15.75 -15.43 -14.39
N GLY A 149 -14.61 -14.75 -14.46
CA GLY A 149 -13.97 -14.31 -15.69
C GLY A 149 -14.53 -12.99 -16.24
N VAL A 150 -15.30 -12.24 -15.44
CA VAL A 150 -15.89 -10.98 -15.87
C VAL A 150 -14.97 -9.82 -15.48
N TYR A 151 -14.78 -8.92 -16.43
CA TYR A 151 -14.06 -7.67 -16.22
C TYR A 151 -14.86 -6.71 -15.34
N GLN A 152 -14.19 -6.10 -14.36
CA GLN A 152 -14.77 -5.06 -13.53
C GLN A 152 -13.76 -3.93 -13.31
N ASN A 153 -14.24 -2.69 -13.36
CA ASN A 153 -13.51 -1.54 -12.86
C ASN A 153 -13.95 -1.30 -11.41
N ARG A 154 -13.00 -1.28 -10.47
CA ARG A 154 -13.27 -1.09 -9.04
C ARG A 154 -12.57 0.14 -8.52
N THR A 155 -13.22 0.81 -7.57
CA THR A 155 -12.64 1.98 -6.88
C THR A 155 -12.35 1.62 -5.44
N PHE A 156 -11.10 1.74 -5.06
CA PHE A 156 -10.59 1.53 -3.71
C PHE A 156 -10.51 2.88 -3.02
N LEU A 157 -11.09 2.98 -1.83
CA LEU A 157 -10.96 4.14 -0.97
C LEU A 157 -9.98 3.82 0.15
N LEU A 158 -8.89 4.56 0.19
CA LEU A 158 -7.80 4.37 1.13
C LEU A 158 -7.75 5.53 2.12
N ALA A 159 -7.20 5.26 3.31
CA ALA A 159 -6.82 6.28 4.28
C ALA A 159 -5.35 6.11 4.69
N ILE A 160 -4.72 7.20 5.13
CA ILE A 160 -3.37 7.13 5.71
C ILE A 160 -3.47 6.56 7.13
N GLY A 161 -2.88 5.39 7.35
CA GLY A 161 -2.70 4.75 8.64
C GLY A 161 -1.31 4.96 9.23
N GLY A 162 -1.03 4.33 10.37
CA GLY A 162 0.25 4.46 11.08
C GLY A 162 1.44 3.87 10.33
N GLU A 163 1.20 2.96 9.38
CA GLU A 163 2.23 2.19 8.68
C GLU A 163 2.18 2.33 7.15
N GLY A 164 1.42 3.31 6.66
CA GLY A 164 1.14 3.49 5.24
C GLY A 164 -0.34 3.64 4.96
N TYR A 165 -0.70 3.61 3.69
CA TYR A 165 -2.10 3.55 3.31
C TYR A 165 -2.74 2.22 3.71
N CYS A 166 -4.01 2.27 4.06
CA CYS A 166 -4.88 1.11 4.24
C CYS A 166 -6.15 1.30 3.40
N ILE A 167 -6.76 0.21 2.93
CA ILE A 167 -8.00 0.18 2.17
C ILE A 167 -9.16 0.06 3.15
N GLY A 168 -10.05 1.04 3.14
CA GLY A 168 -11.23 1.02 4.01
C GLY A 168 -12.52 0.67 3.30
N ASP A 169 -12.61 0.89 1.99
CA ASP A 169 -13.81 0.59 1.19
C ASP A 169 -13.46 0.24 -0.26
N ILE A 170 -14.34 -0.51 -0.92
CA ILE A 170 -14.22 -0.91 -2.32
C ILE A 170 -15.59 -0.80 -2.99
N ALA A 171 -15.71 0.06 -3.99
CA ALA A 171 -16.89 0.22 -4.84
C ALA A 171 -16.74 -0.52 -6.18
#